data_AF-A0AAU4RWW5-F1
#
_entry.id   AF-A0AAU4RWW5-F1
#
_cell.length_a   1.000
_cell.length_b   1.000
_cell.length_c   1.000
_cell.angle_alpha   90.00
_cell.angle_beta   90.00
_cell.angle_gamma   90.00
#
_symmetry.space_group_name_H-M   'P 1'
#
loop_
_entity.id
_entity.type
_entity.pdbx_description
1 polymer ?
#
loop_
_entity_poly.entity_id
_entity_poly.type
_entity_poly.pdbx_seq_one_letter_code
_entity_poly.pdbx_strand_id
1 'polypeptide(L)' 'MKNSREIMEILEAYDLTGSYRAAAELAGCDHHTVAHYVKMRAVGQHEPRWVS' A
#
# COMPACT_ATOMS: atom_id res chain seq x y z
N MET A 1 -11.23 5.57 -4.46
CA MET A 1 -10.89 4.34 -3.72
C MET A 1 -10.13 3.45 -4.68
N LYS A 2 -8.93 2.97 -4.32
CA LYS A 2 -8.10 2.15 -5.23
C LYS A 2 -8.58 0.71 -5.25
N ASN A 3 -8.29 -0.01 -6.33
CA ASN A 3 -8.59 -1.43 -6.42
C ASN A 3 -7.57 -2.26 -5.63
N SER A 4 -7.93 -3.51 -5.27
CA SER A 4 -7.07 -4.39 -4.46
C SER A 4 -5.66 -4.59 -5.03
N ARG A 5 -5.52 -4.70 -6.36
CA ARG A 5 -4.21 -4.78 -7.03
C ARG A 5 -3.37 -3.53 -6.78
N GLU A 6 -3.95 -2.34 -7.00
CA GLU A 6 -3.23 -1.08 -6.81
C GLU A 6 -2.82 -0.87 -5.35
N ILE A 7 -3.63 -1.37 -4.39
CA ILE A 7 -3.28 -1.30 -2.98
C ILE A 7 -2.11 -2.24 -2.66
N MET A 8 -2.10 -3.44 -3.22
CA MET A 8 -0.97 -4.37 -3.08
C MET A 8 0.31 -3.77 -3.65
N GLU A 9 0.27 -3.20 -4.85
CA GLU A 9 1.43 -2.54 -5.49
C GLU A 9 1.98 -1.39 -4.63
N ILE A 10 1.11 -0.61 -3.97
CA ILE A 10 1.51 0.44 -3.03
C ILE A 10 2.21 -0.12 -1.79
N LEU A 11 1.68 -1.21 -1.24
CA LEU A 11 2.23 -1.85 -0.04
C LEU A 11 3.57 -2.53 -0.36
N GLU A 12 3.69 -3.20 -1.50
CA GLU A 12 4.95 -3.80 -1.97
C GLU A 12 6.02 -2.74 -2.25
N ALA A 13 5.66 -1.61 -2.85
CA ALA A 13 6.58 -0.49 -3.06
C ALA A 13 7.07 0.11 -1.72
N TYR A 14 6.21 0.14 -0.69
CA TYR A 14 6.62 0.55 0.64
C TYR A 14 7.52 -0.49 1.33
N ASP A 15 7.20 -1.78 1.24
CA ASP A 15 8.03 -2.85 1.81
C ASP A 15 9.43 -2.88 1.15
N LEU A 16 9.52 -2.60 -0.15
CA LEU A 16 10.78 -2.53 -0.89
C LEU A 16 11.64 -1.32 -0.49
N THR A 17 11.02 -0.16 -0.27
CA THR A 17 11.76 1.11 -0.10
C THR A 17 11.89 1.57 1.35
N GLY A 18 11.00 1.11 2.24
CA GLY A 18 10.86 1.61 3.62
C GLY A 18 10.44 3.09 3.71
N SER A 19 10.05 3.73 2.61
CA SER A 19 9.81 5.18 2.53
C SER A 19 8.50 5.50 1.83
N TYR A 20 7.67 6.35 2.44
CA TYR A 20 6.39 6.77 1.85
C TYR A 20 6.57 7.53 0.54
N ARG A 21 7.64 8.33 0.42
CA ARG A 21 7.87 9.16 -0.77
C ARG A 21 8.40 8.33 -1.93
N ALA A 22 9.38 7.46 -1.67
CA ALA A 22 9.92 6.58 -2.71
C ALA A 22 8.87 5.57 -3.20
N ALA A 23 8.06 5.02 -2.29
CA ALA A 23 6.96 4.14 -2.64
C ALA A 23 5.89 4.85 -3.49
N ALA A 24 5.61 6.12 -3.20
CA ALA A 24 4.65 6.92 -3.95
C ALA A 24 5.12 7.16 -5.39
N GLU A 25 6.41 7.46 -5.58
CA GLU A 25 7.03 7.60 -6.91
C GLU A 25 6.97 6.28 -7.70
N LEU A 26 7.29 5.15 -7.07
CA LEU A 26 7.22 3.83 -7.72
C LEU A 26 5.80 3.39 -8.08
N ALA A 27 4.84 3.65 -7.19
CA ALA A 27 3.44 3.26 -7.38
C ALA A 27 2.60 4.32 -8.14
N GLY A 28 3.20 5.43 -8.56
CA GLY A 28 2.52 6.51 -9.28
C GLY A 28 1.38 7.16 -8.49
N CYS A 29 1.55 7.33 -7.18
CA CYS A 29 0.52 7.91 -6.30
C CYS A 29 1.10 8.97 -5.34
N ASP A 30 0.27 9.49 -4.44
CA ASP A 30 0.74 10.43 -3.41
C ASP A 30 1.21 9.70 -2.13
N HIS A 31 2.24 10.23 -1.47
CA HIS A 31 2.79 9.65 -0.24
C HIS A 31 1.80 9.56 0.93
N HIS A 32 0.78 10.42 1.00
CA HIS A 32 -0.33 10.28 1.95
C HIS A 32 -1.18 9.04 1.65
N THR A 33 -1.32 8.69 0.37
CA THR A 33 -2.02 7.46 -0.04
C THR A 33 -1.25 6.24 0.44
N VAL A 34 0.07 6.22 0.29
CA VAL A 34 0.93 5.15 0.84
C VAL A 34 0.77 5.05 2.35
N ALA A 35 0.89 6.17 3.07
CA ALA A 35 0.75 6.19 4.53
C ALA A 35 -0.63 5.70 5.00
N HIS A 36 -1.70 6.01 4.24
CA HIS A 36 -3.05 5.54 4.55
C HIS A 36 -3.15 4.01 4.45
N TYR A 37 -2.70 3.40 3.36
CA TYR A 37 -2.77 1.95 3.17
C TYR A 37 -1.82 1.18 4.12
N VAL A 38 -0.63 1.71 4.41
CA VAL A 38 0.29 1.13 5.39
C VAL A 38 -0.35 1.09 6.78
N LYS A 39 -1.00 2.18 7.20
CA LYS A 39 -1.74 2.22 8.47
C LYS A 39 -2.90 1.23 8.48
N MET A 40 -3.65 1.12 7.38
CA MET A 40 -4.75 0.15 7.27
C MET A 40 -4.27 -1.31 7.31
N ARG A 41 -3.10 -1.62 6.73
CA ARG A 41 -2.46 -2.94 6.85
C ARG A 41 -2.04 -3.23 8.30
N ALA A 42 -1.45 -2.25 9.00
CA ALA A 42 -1.02 -2.42 10.38
C ALA A 42 -2.18 -2.72 11.35
N VAL A 43 -3.39 -2.24 11.05
CA VAL A 43 -4.61 -2.56 11.83
C VAL A 43 -5.35 -3.82 11.34
N GLY A 44 -4.76 -4.58 10.39
CA GLY A 44 -5.32 -5.83 9.87
C GLY A 44 -6.55 -5.67 8.96
N GLN A 45 -6.82 -4.46 8.45
CA GLN A 45 -8.02 -4.18 7.65
C GLN A 45 -7.86 -4.47 6.15
N HIS A 46 -6.68 -4.90 5.71
CA HIS A 46 -6.41 -5.25 4.31
C HIS A 46 -6.06 -6.74 4.18
N GLU A 47 -6.98 -7.62 4.57
CA GLU A 47 -6.89 -9.04 4.21
C GLU A 47 -7.60 -9.26 2.86
N PRO A 48 -6.87 -9.58 1.78
CA PRO A 48 -7.50 -10.11 0.57
C PRO A 48 -8.00 -11.55 0.86
N ARG A 49 -9.32 -11.75 0.84
CA ARG A 49 -10.03 -13.04 1.08
C ARG A 49 -9.74 -14.17 0.06
N TRP A 50 -8.60 -14.17 -0.62
CA TRP A 50 -8.18 -15.24 -1.53
C TRP A 50 -7.14 -16.19 -0.91
N VAL A 51 -6.90 -16.06 0.40
CA VAL A 51 -6.15 -17.03 1.20
C VAL A 51 -7.06 -17.58 2.31
N SER A 52 -8.18 -18.18 1.90
CA SER A 52 -9.01 -19.16 2.64
C SER A 52 -10.04 -19.76 1.68
#